data_AF-A0A7V1IF36-F1
#
_entry.id   AF-A0A7V1IF36-F1
#
_cell.length_a   1.000
_cell.length_b   1.000
_cell.length_c   1.000
_cell.angle_alpha   90.00
_cell.angle_beta   90.00
_cell.angle_gamma   90.00
#
_symmetry.space_group_name_H-M   'P 1'
#
loop_
_entity.id
_entity.type
_entity.pdbx_description
1 polymer ?
#
loop_
_entity_poly.entity_id
_entity_poly.type
_entity_poly.pdbx_seq_one_letter_code
_entity_poly.pdbx_strand_id
1 'polypeptide(L)'
;MAKLKELMPVHKTDSNTWKARVEGLFEVSEMLFQAVLDKGQQKHGEEWNRSRVVLESKMRPFSYYHWVVGSREPVNNVLTRDDYLNDPTTALVKLEDDILSLARLFLTL
;
A
#
# COMPACT_ATOMS: atom_id res chain seq x y z
N MET A 1 -2.52 -16.55 -5.96
CA MET A 1 -1.34 -15.66 -5.87
C MET A 1 -0.38 -15.79 -7.06
N ALA A 2 0.02 -17.00 -7.48
CA ALA A 2 0.94 -17.20 -8.62
C ALA A 2 0.44 -16.55 -9.93
N LYS A 3 -0.84 -16.76 -10.28
CA LYS A 3 -1.43 -16.25 -11.54
C LYS A 3 -1.40 -14.73 -11.73
N LEU A 4 -1.48 -13.93 -10.65
CA LEU A 4 -1.46 -12.47 -10.77
C LEU A 4 -0.02 -11.97 -11.05
N LYS A 5 0.99 -12.64 -10.48
CA LYS A 5 2.41 -12.35 -10.70
C LYS A 5 2.89 -12.81 -12.07
N GLU A 6 2.23 -13.79 -12.68
CA GLU A 6 2.51 -14.29 -14.04
C GLU A 6 1.93 -13.39 -15.14
N LEU A 7 0.78 -12.75 -14.89
CA LEU A 7 0.09 -11.90 -15.88
C LEU A 7 0.74 -10.52 -16.08
N MET A 8 1.63 -10.11 -15.18
CA MET A 8 2.45 -8.91 -15.34
C MET A 8 3.89 -9.35 -15.59
N PRO A 9 4.36 -9.43 -16.85
CA PRO A 9 5.75 -9.80 -17.13
C PRO A 9 6.67 -8.67 -16.65
N VAL A 10 7.05 -8.74 -15.39
CA VAL A 10 8.06 -7.86 -14.81
C VAL A 10 9.40 -8.44 -15.22
N HIS A 11 10.12 -7.76 -16.10
CA HIS A 11 11.55 -8.00 -16.27
C HIS A 11 12.23 -7.67 -14.94
N LYS A 12 12.44 -8.71 -14.12
CA LYS A 12 12.98 -8.59 -12.74
C LYS A 12 14.34 -7.90 -12.66
N THR A 13 15.03 -7.75 -13.79
CA THR A 13 16.37 -7.20 -13.94
C THR A 13 16.43 -5.71 -14.24
N ASP A 14 15.32 -5.05 -14.57
CA ASP A 14 15.32 -3.61 -14.88
C ASP A 14 14.78 -2.79 -13.69
N SER A 15 15.63 -1.92 -13.14
CA SER A 15 15.28 -1.02 -12.04
C SER A 15 14.09 -0.11 -12.38
N ASN A 16 13.89 0.21 -13.66
CA ASN A 16 12.78 1.04 -14.10
C ASN A 16 11.44 0.30 -13.98
N THR A 17 11.43 -1.03 -14.13
CA THR A 17 10.20 -1.82 -14.00
C THR A 17 9.73 -1.92 -12.55
N TRP A 18 10.65 -1.99 -11.59
CA TRP A 18 10.31 -2.00 -10.16
C TRP A 18 9.74 -0.66 -9.70
N LYS A 19 10.35 0.45 -10.12
CA LYS A 19 9.84 1.80 -9.84
C LYS A 19 8.44 1.99 -10.40
N ALA A 20 8.23 1.70 -11.69
CA ALA A 20 6.91 1.81 -12.32
C ALA A 20 5.84 0.96 -11.60
N ARG A 21 6.21 -0.23 -11.10
CA ARG A 21 5.29 -1.08 -10.35
C ARG A 21 4.94 -0.52 -8.97
N VAL A 22 5.92 0.00 -8.25
CA VAL A 22 5.70 0.67 -6.97
C VAL A 22 4.79 1.88 -7.14
N GLU A 23 5.04 2.69 -8.17
CA GLU A 23 4.21 3.85 -8.50
C GLU A 23 2.77 3.46 -8.81
N GLY A 24 2.57 2.48 -9.70
CA GLY A 24 1.23 2.01 -10.04
C GLY A 24 0.48 1.45 -8.83
N LEU A 25 1.13 0.68 -7.96
CA LEU A 25 0.48 0.17 -6.74
C LEU A 25 0.24 1.28 -5.71
N PHE A 26 1.12 2.27 -5.61
CA PHE A 26 0.93 3.43 -4.74
C PHE A 26 -0.31 4.21 -5.17
N GLU A 27 -0.46 4.50 -6.47
CA GLU A 27 -1.63 5.18 -7.01
C GLU A 27 -2.92 4.39 -6.75
N VAL A 28 -2.91 3.07 -6.98
CA VAL A 28 -4.06 2.20 -6.70
C VAL A 28 -4.42 2.21 -5.21
N SER A 29 -3.42 2.18 -4.32
CA SER A 29 -3.62 2.23 -2.88
C SER A 29 -4.27 3.55 -2.46
N GLU A 30 -3.78 4.69 -2.95
CA GLU A 30 -4.36 6.01 -2.65
C GLU A 30 -5.79 6.16 -3.19
N MET A 31 -6.07 5.70 -4.42
CA MET A 31 -7.42 5.71 -4.98
C MET A 31 -8.39 4.87 -4.14
N LEU A 32 -7.96 3.68 -3.73
CA LEU A 32 -8.78 2.79 -2.92
C LEU A 32 -9.00 3.35 -1.51
N PHE A 33 -7.97 3.99 -0.93
CA PHE A 33 -8.08 4.66 0.36
C PHE A 33 -9.13 5.77 0.30
N GLN A 34 -9.09 6.61 -0.73
CA GLN A 34 -10.09 7.66 -0.92
C GLN A 34 -11.49 7.07 -1.12
N ALA A 35 -11.64 6.00 -1.91
CA ALA A 35 -12.92 5.34 -2.10
C ALA A 35 -13.50 4.77 -0.78
N VAL A 36 -12.65 4.20 0.08
CA VAL A 36 -13.03 3.74 1.43
C VAL A 36 -13.42 4.91 2.33
N LEU A 37 -12.71 6.03 2.24
CA LEU A 37 -13.03 7.24 2.98
C LEU A 37 -14.41 7.78 2.58
N ASP A 38 -14.65 7.96 1.29
CA ASP A 38 -15.91 8.50 0.76
C ASP A 38 -17.08 7.58 1.11
N LYS A 39 -16.93 6.27 0.92
CA LYS A 39 -17.97 5.29 1.25
C LYS A 39 -18.27 5.26 2.74
N GLY A 40 -17.25 5.28 3.59
CA GLY A 40 -17.46 5.28 5.04
C GLY A 40 -18.04 6.60 5.54
N GLN A 41 -17.71 7.75 4.93
CA GLN A 41 -18.35 9.03 5.23
C GLN A 41 -19.84 9.02 4.87
N GLN A 42 -20.22 8.39 3.75
CA GLN A 42 -21.63 8.22 3.39
C GLN A 42 -22.41 7.38 4.42
N LYS A 43 -21.77 6.38 5.03
CA LYS A 43 -22.42 5.45 5.99
C LYS A 43 -22.38 5.92 7.44
N HIS A 44 -21.28 6.54 7.85
CA HIS A 44 -20.95 6.85 9.26
C HIS A 44 -20.79 8.36 9.52
N GLY A 45 -20.87 9.21 8.50
CA GLY A 45 -20.77 10.66 8.63
C GLY A 45 -19.36 11.16 8.92
N GLU A 46 -19.27 12.34 9.54
CA GLU A 46 -18.00 13.06 9.80
C GLU A 46 -17.04 12.35 10.75
N GLU A 47 -17.54 11.39 11.54
CA GLU A 47 -16.69 10.55 12.40
C GLU A 47 -15.77 9.62 11.59
N TRP A 48 -16.13 9.34 10.33
CA TRP A 48 -15.31 8.56 9.42
C TRP A 48 -14.23 9.42 8.77
N ASN A 49 -12.99 9.23 9.23
CA ASN A 49 -11.82 9.99 8.78
C ASN A 49 -10.64 9.06 8.46
N ARG A 50 -9.54 9.63 7.96
CA ARG A 50 -8.34 8.86 7.58
C ARG A 50 -7.80 7.99 8.72
N SER A 51 -7.81 8.49 9.96
CA SER A 51 -7.33 7.74 11.12
C SER A 51 -8.18 6.51 11.41
N ARG A 52 -9.51 6.60 11.25
CA ARG A 52 -10.43 5.45 11.35
C ARG A 52 -10.15 4.42 10.26
N VAL A 53 -9.97 4.86 9.02
CA VAL A 53 -9.64 3.97 7.90
C VAL A 53 -8.36 3.18 8.19
N VAL A 54 -7.28 3.85 8.63
CA VAL A 54 -6.01 3.20 9.01
C VAL A 54 -6.20 2.19 10.14
N LEU A 55 -6.96 2.56 11.17
CA LEU A 55 -7.22 1.70 12.33
C LEU A 55 -8.01 0.43 11.93
N GLU A 56 -9.09 0.59 11.19
CA GLU A 56 -9.99 -0.52 10.85
C GLU A 56 -9.44 -1.43 9.75
N SER A 57 -8.68 -0.87 8.82
CA SER A 57 -7.91 -1.64 7.82
C SER A 57 -6.68 -2.32 8.43
N LYS A 58 -6.28 -1.95 9.65
CA LYS A 58 -5.08 -2.47 10.33
C LYS A 58 -3.79 -2.25 9.52
N MET A 59 -3.75 -1.18 8.74
CA MET A 59 -2.56 -0.81 7.96
C MET A 59 -1.37 -0.56 8.87
N ARG A 60 -0.19 -1.03 8.45
CA ARG A 60 1.05 -0.93 9.24
C ARG A 60 1.98 0.09 8.62
N PRO A 61 2.80 0.80 9.42
CA PRO A 61 3.81 1.71 8.89
C PRO A 61 4.83 0.94 8.06
N PHE A 62 5.55 1.64 7.19
CA PHE A 62 6.54 1.02 6.32
C PHE A 62 7.70 0.32 7.06
N SER A 63 8.13 0.90 8.20
CA SER A 63 9.12 0.32 9.13
C SER A 63 8.79 -1.12 9.55
N TYR A 64 7.50 -1.42 9.74
CA TYR A 64 7.06 -2.78 10.03
C TYR A 64 7.51 -3.78 8.94
N TYR A 65 7.41 -3.39 7.67
CA TYR A 65 7.72 -4.28 6.56
C TYR A 65 9.22 -4.43 6.36
N HIS A 66 10.05 -3.42 6.68
CA HIS A 66 11.51 -3.57 6.67
C HIS A 66 11.97 -4.75 7.54
N TRP A 67 11.38 -4.89 8.74
CA TRP A 67 11.63 -6.04 9.60
C TRP A 67 11.19 -7.37 8.97
N VAL A 68 10.05 -7.39 8.28
CA VAL A 68 9.50 -8.60 7.65
C VAL A 68 10.32 -9.08 6.46
N VAL A 69 10.77 -8.16 5.58
CA VAL A 69 11.59 -8.51 4.41
C VAL A 69 13.09 -8.60 4.71
N GLY A 70 13.53 -8.23 5.92
CA GLY A 70 14.95 -8.20 6.29
C GLY A 70 15.74 -7.09 5.60
N SER A 71 15.05 -6.02 5.16
CA SER A 71 15.67 -4.83 4.56
C SER A 71 16.21 -3.91 5.66
N ARG A 72 17.33 -3.23 5.42
CA ARG A 72 17.85 -2.21 6.34
C ARG A 72 16.93 -1.00 6.29
N GLU A 73 16.41 -0.55 7.43
CA GLU A 73 15.60 0.68 7.49
C GLU A 73 16.40 1.85 6.90
N PRO A 74 15.82 2.68 6.02
CA PRO A 74 16.32 4.02 5.80
C PRO A 74 16.23 4.76 7.15
N VAL A 75 17.19 5.63 7.43
CA VAL A 75 17.41 6.26 8.75
C VAL A 75 16.23 7.14 9.23
N ASN A 76 15.13 7.22 8.48
CA ASN A 76 13.94 7.97 8.82
C ASN A 76 12.67 7.13 8.56
N ASN A 77 11.66 7.30 9.42
CA ASN A 77 10.31 6.82 9.13
C ASN A 77 9.93 7.24 7.71
N VAL A 78 9.53 6.28 6.89
CA VAL A 78 9.08 6.54 5.53
C VAL A 78 7.77 7.31 5.58
N LEU A 79 7.83 8.54 5.06
CA LEU A 79 6.76 9.54 5.14
C LEU A 79 6.23 9.89 3.74
N THR A 80 6.96 9.56 2.68
CA THR A 80 6.74 10.12 1.34
C THR A 80 6.81 9.07 0.22
N ARG A 81 6.30 9.40 -0.97
CA ARG A 81 6.40 8.57 -2.18
C ARG A 81 7.85 8.21 -2.52
N ASP A 82 8.79 9.15 -2.33
CA ASP A 82 10.20 8.95 -2.65
C ASP A 82 10.85 7.84 -1.80
N ASP A 83 10.39 7.68 -0.57
CA ASP A 83 10.84 6.62 0.31
C ASP A 83 10.47 5.22 -0.21
N TYR A 84 9.29 5.07 -0.81
CA TYR A 84 8.87 3.82 -1.47
C TYR A 84 9.74 3.50 -2.69
N LEU A 85 10.21 4.53 -3.41
CA LEU A 85 11.08 4.36 -4.57
C LEU A 85 12.52 3.98 -4.19
N ASN A 86 12.95 4.32 -2.97
CA ASN A 86 14.27 4.00 -2.43
C ASN A 86 14.37 2.55 -1.91
N ASP A 87 13.27 1.97 -1.42
CA ASP A 87 13.17 0.54 -1.11
C ASP A 87 11.96 -0.12 -1.80
N PRO A 88 12.07 -0.40 -3.12
CA PRO A 88 10.96 -0.93 -3.89
C PRO A 88 10.54 -2.33 -3.46
N THR A 89 11.42 -3.11 -2.82
CA THR A 89 11.08 -4.48 -2.40
C THR A 89 10.15 -4.44 -1.20
N THR A 90 10.48 -3.62 -0.20
CA THR A 90 9.63 -3.38 0.96
C THR A 90 8.34 -2.66 0.55
N ALA A 91 8.43 -1.70 -0.39
CA ALA A 91 7.29 -0.97 -0.98
C ALA A 91 6.21 -1.90 -1.50
N LEU A 92 6.59 -2.88 -2.32
CA LEU A 92 5.62 -3.77 -2.94
C LEU A 92 4.89 -4.65 -1.91
N VAL A 93 5.59 -5.15 -0.89
CA VAL A 93 4.95 -5.97 0.14
C VAL A 93 3.94 -5.15 0.93
N LYS A 94 4.31 -3.93 1.34
CA LYS A 94 3.39 -3.03 2.03
C LYS A 94 2.18 -2.70 1.16
N LEU A 95 2.41 -2.24 -0.08
CA LEU A 95 1.35 -1.78 -0.96
C LEU A 95 0.38 -2.91 -1.32
N GLU A 96 0.88 -4.13 -1.53
CA GLU A 96 0.02 -5.31 -1.74
C GLU A 96 -0.87 -5.58 -0.52
N ASP A 97 -0.34 -5.49 0.70
CA ASP A 97 -1.09 -5.71 1.95
C ASP A 97 -2.10 -4.59 2.24
N ASP A 98 -1.71 -3.34 2.00
CA ASP A 98 -2.58 -2.17 2.12
C ASP A 98 -3.78 -2.27 1.17
N ILE A 99 -3.55 -2.60 -0.11
CA ILE A 99 -4.61 -2.75 -1.11
C ILE A 99 -5.60 -3.84 -0.69
N LEU A 100 -5.10 -5.00 -0.21
CA LEU A 100 -5.96 -6.09 0.24
C LEU A 100 -6.78 -5.70 1.48
N SER A 101 -6.16 -5.00 2.42
CA SER A 101 -6.79 -4.57 3.66
C SER A 101 -7.88 -3.52 3.41
N LEU A 102 -7.59 -2.53 2.56
CA LEU A 102 -8.55 -1.52 2.14
C LEU A 102 -9.69 -2.12 1.32
N ALA A 103 -9.41 -3.06 0.41
CA ALA A 103 -10.45 -3.72 -0.38
C ALA A 103 -11.41 -4.53 0.49
N ARG A 104 -10.89 -5.23 1.51
CA ARG A 104 -11.73 -5.93 2.49
C ARG A 104 -12.60 -4.95 3.27
N LEU A 105 -12.01 -3.87 3.78
CA LEU A 105 -12.76 -2.85 4.52
C LEU A 105 -13.86 -2.25 3.65
N PHE A 106 -13.55 -1.91 2.39
CA PHE A 106 -14.52 -1.39 1.42
C PHE A 106 -15.73 -2.31 1.24
N LEU A 107 -15.53 -3.63 1.22
CA LEU A 107 -16.62 -4.60 1.06
C LEU A 107 -17.46 -4.79 2.33
N THR A 108 -16.92 -4.44 3.50
CA THR A 108 -17.62 -4.56 4.80
C THR A 108 -18.31 -3.26 5.25
N LEU A 109 -17.88 -2.12 4.72
CA LEU A 109 -18.59 -0.85 4.82
C LEU A 109 -19.88 -0.91 4.00
#